data_AF-A0A523HI38-F1
#
_entry.id   AF-A0A523HI38-F1
#
_cell.length_a   1.000
_cell.length_b   1.000
_cell.length_c   1.000
_cell.angle_alpha   90.00
_cell.angle_beta   90.00
_cell.angle_gamma   90.00
#
_symmetry.space_group_name_H-M   'P 1'
#
loop_
_entity.id
_entity.type
_entity.pdbx_description
1 polymer ?
#
loop_
_entity_poly.entity_id
_entity_poly.type
_entity_poly.pdbx_seq_one_letter_code
_entity_poly.pdbx_strand_id
1 'polypeptide(L)'
;MVEKTSGFIKSAGFILLLVSLFIFDDILIYLLFQNFYDWEVDLIYFGFGATIVLALNFGLAFAVFKSMRKRPTTGRQGMFGKTGVVLKTKNDEYWIRVQGEIWKSQSSDKLEIGDKVVIDSVDGLSLIVRNIVDPSY
;
A
#
# COMPACT_ATOMS: atom_id res chain seq x y z
N MET A 1 4.16 -12.25 17.19
CA MET A 1 3.65 -11.00 17.82
C MET A 1 4.37 -9.73 17.36
N VAL A 2 5.64 -9.78 16.91
CA VAL A 2 6.46 -8.61 16.56
C VAL A 2 6.03 -7.88 15.27
N GLU A 3 5.50 -8.61 14.29
CA GLU A 3 5.17 -8.06 12.96
C GLU A 3 4.00 -7.04 12.99
N LYS A 4 2.97 -7.32 13.80
CA LYS A 4 1.81 -6.44 13.99
C LYS A 4 2.18 -5.13 14.68
N THR A 5 3.17 -5.17 15.58
CA THR A 5 3.71 -4.00 16.29
C THR A 5 4.48 -3.08 15.34
N SER A 6 5.21 -3.63 14.37
CA SER A 6 5.98 -2.84 13.39
C SER A 6 5.10 -1.99 12.48
N GLY A 7 3.95 -2.52 12.04
CA GLY A 7 2.97 -1.80 11.24
C GLY A 7 2.33 -0.65 12.02
N PHE A 8 1.99 -0.90 13.29
CA PHE A 8 1.43 0.10 14.20
C PHE A 8 2.42 1.24 14.48
N ILE A 9 3.70 0.93 14.70
CA ILE A 9 4.76 1.93 14.90
C ILE A 9 4.98 2.78 13.65
N LYS A 10 4.94 2.19 12.44
CA LYS A 10 5.03 2.93 11.18
C LYS A 10 3.84 3.88 10.99
N SER A 11 2.62 3.44 11.29
CA SER A 11 1.44 4.31 11.23
C SER A 11 1.46 5.42 12.29
N ALA A 12 1.90 5.11 13.52
CA ALA A 12 2.01 6.10 14.59
C ALA A 12 3.09 7.15 14.28
N GLY A 13 4.25 6.73 13.78
CA GLY A 13 5.32 7.63 13.34
C GLY A 13 4.89 8.53 12.18
N PHE A 14 4.09 7.99 11.25
CA PHE A 14 3.53 8.79 10.14
C PHE A 14 2.48 9.81 10.62
N ILE A 15 1.62 9.45 11.58
CA ILE A 15 0.67 10.40 12.17
C ILE A 15 1.42 11.51 12.93
N LEU A 16 2.45 11.16 13.71
CA LEU A 16 3.29 12.13 14.39
C LEU A 16 4.00 13.07 13.41
N LEU A 17 4.49 12.54 12.29
CA LEU A 17 5.08 13.33 11.21
C LEU A 17 4.06 14.34 10.64
N LEU A 18 2.83 13.89 10.36
CA LEU A 18 1.77 14.76 9.83
C LEU A 18 1.38 15.86 10.81
N VAL A 19 1.23 15.53 12.10
CA VAL A 19 0.92 16.51 13.14
C VAL A 19 2.06 17.52 13.29
N SER A 20 3.31 17.05 13.25
CA SER A 20 4.49 17.93 13.28
C SER A 20 4.55 18.88 12.09
N LEU A 21 4.18 18.42 10.89
CA LEU A 21 4.10 19.25 9.68
C LEU A 21 3.03 20.33 9.81
N PHE A 22 1.87 19.99 10.39
CA PHE A 22 0.78 20.94 10.61
C PHE A 22 1.18 22.06 11.57
N ILE A 23 1.81 21.70 12.70
CA ILE A 23 2.32 22.67 13.68
C ILE A 23 3.44 23.53 13.08
N PHE A 24 4.29 22.93 12.25
CA PHE A 24 5.38 23.63 11.59
C PHE A 24 4.87 24.71 10.62
N ASP A 25 3.81 24.43 9.86
CA ASP A 25 3.18 25.40 8.97
C ASP A 25 2.60 26.60 9.75
N ASP A 26 1.94 26.36 10.89
CA ASP A 26 1.39 27.42 11.74
C ASP A 26 2.49 28.32 12.34
N ILE A 27 3.61 27.72 12.77
CA ILE A 27 4.78 28.44 13.27
C ILE A 27 5.45 29.23 12.14
N LEU A 28 5.58 28.65 10.94
CA LEU A 28 6.12 29.34 9.77
C LEU A 28 5.27 30.55 9.39
N ILE A 29 3.95 30.42 9.41
CA ILE A 29 3.03 31.54 9.20
C ILE A 29 3.26 32.60 10.26
N TYR A 30 3.28 32.23 11.54
CA TYR A 30 3.52 33.19 12.62
C TYR A 30 4.87 33.93 12.46
N LEU A 31 5.95 33.22 12.09
CA LEU A 31 7.28 33.80 11.88
C LEU A 31 7.36 34.65 10.60
N LEU A 32 6.74 34.20 9.51
CA LEU A 32 6.72 34.92 8.24
C LEU A 32 5.93 36.23 8.38
N PHE A 33 4.86 36.22 9.17
CA PHE A 33 3.99 37.37 9.41
C PHE A 33 4.39 38.24 10.62
N GLN A 34 5.43 37.87 11.38
CA GLN A 34 5.95 38.72 12.47
C GLN A 34 6.39 40.12 11.97
N ASN A 35 6.91 40.20 10.74
CA ASN A 35 7.35 41.47 10.13
C ASN A 35 6.25 42.19 9.33
N PHE A 36 5.04 41.62 9.25
CA PHE A 36 3.94 42.12 8.44
C PHE A 36 2.77 42.70 9.26
N TYR A 37 3.01 42.98 10.55
CA TYR A 37 1.97 43.51 11.46
C TYR A 37 1.43 44.89 11.03
N ASP A 38 2.17 45.62 10.19
CA ASP A 38 1.76 46.94 9.66
C ASP A 38 0.96 46.84 8.34
N TRP A 39 0.66 45.64 7.85
CA TRP A 39 -0.14 45.50 6.64
C TRP A 39 -1.63 45.71 6.94
N GLU A 40 -2.17 46.83 6.47
CA GLU A 40 -3.62 47.06 6.35
C GLU A 40 -4.23 46.16 5.25
N VAL A 41 -4.10 44.85 5.39
CA VAL A 41 -4.74 43.91 4.47
C VAL A 41 -6.22 43.84 4.85
N ASP A 42 -7.10 44.20 3.92
CA ASP A 42 -8.52 44.04 4.15
C ASP A 42 -8.84 42.56 4.48
N LEU A 43 -9.73 42.39 5.46
CA LEU A 43 -10.18 41.07 5.95
C LEU A 43 -10.65 40.15 4.80
N ILE A 44 -11.13 40.75 3.71
CA ILE A 44 -11.57 40.05 2.49
C ILE A 44 -10.39 39.37 1.78
N TYR A 45 -9.27 40.06 1.56
CA TYR A 45 -8.10 39.47 0.88
C TYR A 45 -7.44 38.40 1.75
N PHE A 46 -7.38 38.63 3.06
CA PHE A 46 -6.91 37.63 4.02
C PHE A 46 -7.81 36.38 4.01
N GLY A 47 -9.13 36.55 4.08
CA GLY A 47 -10.08 35.45 4.00
C GLY A 47 -10.00 34.68 2.69
N PHE A 48 -9.76 35.38 1.58
CA PHE A 48 -9.60 34.75 0.27
C PHE A 48 -8.33 33.88 0.21
N GLY A 49 -7.20 34.40 0.69
CA GLY A 49 -5.94 33.67 0.80
C GLY A 49 -6.06 32.43 1.68
N ALA A 50 -6.64 32.57 2.87
CA ALA A 50 -6.88 31.46 3.79
C ALA A 50 -7.77 30.36 3.17
N THR A 51 -8.82 30.76 2.43
CA THR A 51 -9.73 29.83 1.76
C THR A 51 -9.02 29.00 0.68
N ILE A 52 -8.14 29.63 -0.11
CA ILE A 52 -7.33 28.93 -1.13
C ILE A 52 -6.41 27.91 -0.47
N VAL A 53 -5.69 28.32 0.58
CA VAL A 53 -4.77 27.43 1.30
C VAL A 53 -5.50 26.24 1.94
N LEU A 54 -6.66 26.48 2.54
CA LEU A 54 -7.51 25.40 3.09
C LEU A 54 -7.98 24.45 1.98
N ALA A 55 -8.47 24.96 0.85
CA ALA A 55 -8.92 24.14 -0.26
C ALA A 55 -7.80 23.23 -0.81
N LEU A 56 -6.58 23.75 -0.95
CA LEU A 56 -5.41 22.98 -1.38
C LEU A 56 -5.05 21.88 -0.38
N ASN A 57 -5.05 22.20 0.92
CA ASN A 57 -4.79 21.22 1.98
C ASN A 57 -5.82 20.08 2.00
N PHE A 58 -7.11 20.42 1.93
CA PHE A 58 -8.19 19.42 1.86
C PHE A 58 -8.08 18.55 0.60
N GLY A 59 -7.76 19.16 -0.55
CA GLY A 59 -7.53 18.44 -1.80
C GLY A 59 -6.38 17.43 -1.70
N LEU A 60 -5.25 17.84 -1.12
CA LEU A 60 -4.10 16.98 -0.90
C LEU A 60 -4.41 15.84 0.09
N ALA A 61 -5.03 16.17 1.23
CA ALA A 61 -5.44 15.19 2.22
C ALA A 61 -6.41 14.16 1.62
N PHE A 62 -7.36 14.59 0.80
CA PHE A 62 -8.28 13.70 0.09
C PHE A 62 -7.56 12.81 -0.93
N ALA A 63 -6.62 13.36 -1.71
CA ALA A 63 -5.82 12.59 -2.67
C ALA A 63 -4.97 11.53 -1.97
N VAL A 64 -4.30 11.90 -0.87
CA VAL A 64 -3.53 10.97 -0.03
C VAL A 64 -4.45 9.91 0.56
N PHE A 65 -5.58 10.29 1.15
CA PHE A 65 -6.57 9.36 1.69
C PHE A 65 -7.10 8.39 0.64
N LYS A 66 -7.42 8.87 -0.57
CA LYS A 66 -7.84 8.04 -1.70
C LYS A 66 -6.73 7.09 -2.17
N SER A 67 -5.48 7.55 -2.17
CA SER A 67 -4.31 6.74 -2.49
C SER A 67 -4.09 5.64 -1.44
N MET A 68 -4.23 5.97 -0.15
CA MET A 68 -4.14 5.01 0.95
C MET A 68 -5.31 4.02 0.97
N ARG A 69 -6.51 4.45 0.55
CA ARG A 69 -7.70 3.58 0.41
C ARG A 69 -7.71 2.73 -0.86
N LYS A 70 -6.80 2.95 -1.81
CA LYS A 70 -6.51 1.90 -2.80
C LYS A 70 -5.92 0.73 -2.01
N ARG A 71 -6.79 -0.23 -1.72
CA ARG A 71 -6.47 -1.47 -1.00
C ARG A 71 -5.15 -1.99 -1.56
N PRO A 72 -4.21 -2.43 -0.71
CA PRO A 72 -3.08 -3.20 -1.19
C PRO A 72 -3.66 -4.44 -1.88
N THR A 73 -3.71 -4.44 -3.21
CA THR A 73 -3.92 -5.63 -4.04
C THR A 73 -2.70 -6.56 -3.99
N THR A 74 -1.77 -6.30 -3.08
CA THR A 74 -0.51 -7.03 -2.91
C THR A 74 -0.71 -8.17 -1.92
N GLY A 75 -0.55 -9.39 -2.43
CA GLY A 75 -0.39 -10.60 -1.63
C GLY A 75 -1.68 -11.39 -1.44
N ARG A 76 -2.27 -11.31 -0.25
CA ARG A 76 -3.12 -12.39 0.28
C ARG A 76 -4.48 -12.59 -0.43
N GLN A 77 -5.19 -11.50 -0.74
CA GLN A 77 -6.52 -11.56 -1.38
C GLN A 77 -6.46 -11.48 -2.92
N GLY A 78 -5.39 -10.91 -3.48
CA GLY A 78 -5.22 -10.79 -4.93
C GLY A 78 -4.75 -12.07 -5.61
N MET A 79 -4.09 -12.95 -4.84
CA MET A 79 -3.47 -14.19 -5.34
C MET A 79 -4.39 -15.40 -5.27
N PHE A 80 -5.35 -15.44 -4.32
CA PHE A 80 -6.30 -16.55 -4.21
C PHE A 80 -7.07 -16.74 -5.52
N GLY A 81 -7.13 -17.98 -6.00
CA GLY A 81 -7.81 -18.35 -7.24
C GLY A 81 -7.10 -17.91 -8.53
N LYS A 82 -5.93 -17.25 -8.46
CA LYS A 82 -5.13 -16.95 -9.65
C LYS A 82 -4.40 -18.20 -10.13
N THR A 83 -4.16 -18.23 -11.43
CA THR A 83 -3.45 -19.29 -12.13
C THR A 83 -1.98 -18.95 -12.28
N GLY A 84 -1.12 -19.95 -12.13
CA GLY A 84 0.32 -19.84 -12.38
C GLY A 84 0.85 -21.01 -13.20
N VAL A 85 2.10 -20.87 -13.64
CA VAL A 85 2.82 -21.94 -14.35
C VAL A 85 4.11 -22.26 -13.59
N VAL A 86 4.35 -23.55 -13.33
CA VAL A 86 5.57 -24.03 -12.68
C VAL A 86 6.77 -23.82 -13.60
N LEU A 87 7.79 -23.12 -13.12
CA LEU A 87 9.03 -22.86 -13.84
C LEU A 87 10.19 -23.73 -13.37
N LYS A 88 10.17 -24.12 -12.09
CA LYS A 88 11.26 -24.88 -11.46
C LYS A 88 10.72 -25.67 -10.28
N THR A 89 11.28 -26.86 -10.08
CA THR A 89 11.06 -27.71 -8.90
C THR A 89 12.39 -28.00 -8.20
N LYS A 90 12.41 -27.98 -6.87
CA LYS A 90 13.58 -28.36 -6.05
C LYS A 90 13.13 -28.76 -4.64
N ASN A 91 13.44 -29.98 -4.20
CA ASN A 91 13.21 -30.48 -2.83
C ASN A 91 11.78 -30.17 -2.31
N ASP A 92 10.75 -30.58 -3.05
CA ASP A 92 9.33 -30.34 -2.73
C ASP A 92 8.90 -28.86 -2.67
N GLU A 93 9.76 -27.96 -3.15
CA GLU A 93 9.44 -26.55 -3.40
C GLU A 93 9.34 -26.28 -4.89
N TYR A 94 8.33 -25.50 -5.26
CA TYR A 94 8.05 -25.12 -6.63
C TYR A 94 8.21 -23.61 -6.79
N TRP A 95 8.71 -23.16 -7.94
CA TRP A 95 8.69 -21.75 -8.31
C TRP A 95 7.70 -21.57 -9.45
N ILE A 96 6.68 -20.76 -9.23
CA ILE A 96 5.60 -20.54 -10.19
C ILE A 96 5.59 -19.09 -10.66
N ARG A 97 5.24 -18.87 -11.94
CA ARG A 97 5.00 -17.53 -12.48
C ARG A 97 3.52 -17.18 -12.35
N VAL A 98 3.23 -16.08 -11.67
CA VAL A 98 1.86 -15.57 -11.47
C VAL A 98 1.88 -14.09 -11.82
N GLN A 99 1.06 -13.68 -12.79
CA GLN A 99 0.96 -12.27 -13.23
C GLN A 99 2.31 -11.59 -13.58
N GLY A 100 3.30 -12.37 -14.03
CA GLY A 100 4.63 -11.87 -14.39
C GLY A 100 5.66 -11.92 -13.26
N GLU A 101 5.25 -12.24 -12.03
CA GLU A 101 6.15 -12.40 -10.89
C GLU A 101 6.46 -13.87 -10.61
N ILE A 102 7.66 -14.17 -10.11
CA ILE A 102 8.08 -15.52 -9.72
C ILE A 102 7.89 -15.68 -8.22
N TRP A 103 7.09 -16.66 -7.83
CA TRP A 103 6.74 -16.94 -6.44
C TRP A 103 7.20 -18.32 -6.02
N LYS A 104 7.59 -18.44 -4.75
CA LYS A 104 7.83 -19.72 -4.12
C LYS A 104 6.50 -20.36 -3.73
N SER A 105 6.34 -21.65 -3.93
CA SER A 105 5.10 -22.37 -3.66
C SER A 105 5.32 -23.79 -3.17
N GLN A 106 4.32 -24.30 -2.46
CA GLN A 106 4.23 -25.69 -2.00
C GLN A 106 2.93 -26.30 -2.52
N SER A 107 2.97 -27.62 -2.77
CA SER A 107 1.82 -28.40 -3.17
C SER A 107 1.88 -29.77 -2.51
N SER A 108 0.73 -30.34 -2.18
CA SER A 108 0.61 -31.76 -1.83
C SER A 108 0.79 -32.67 -3.05
N ASP A 109 0.51 -32.13 -4.23
CA ASP A 109 0.59 -32.84 -5.49
C ASP A 109 2.03 -32.76 -6.03
N LYS A 110 2.44 -33.80 -6.77
CA LYS A 110 3.69 -33.76 -7.51
C LYS A 110 3.49 -32.91 -8.76
N LEU A 111 4.20 -31.80 -8.86
CA LEU A 111 4.12 -30.88 -10.00
C LEU A 111 5.38 -30.92 -10.85
N GLU A 112 5.24 -30.76 -12.16
CA GLU A 112 6.33 -30.71 -13.12
C GLU A 112 6.48 -29.31 -13.72
N ILE A 113 7.65 -29.04 -14.30
CA ILE A 113 7.92 -27.77 -14.99
C ILE A 113 6.97 -27.65 -16.19
N GLY A 114 6.20 -26.57 -16.24
CA GLY A 114 5.17 -26.32 -17.24
C GLY A 114 3.74 -26.52 -16.74
N ASP A 115 3.55 -27.16 -15.58
CA ASP A 115 2.21 -27.42 -15.04
C ASP A 115 1.47 -26.13 -14.71
N LYS A 116 0.17 -26.12 -15.03
CA LYS A 116 -0.75 -25.07 -14.61
C LYS A 116 -1.28 -25.38 -13.22
N VAL A 117 -1.20 -24.39 -12.34
CA VAL A 117 -1.64 -24.51 -10.96
C VAL A 117 -2.57 -23.37 -10.59
N VAL A 118 -3.47 -23.63 -9.64
CA VAL A 118 -4.30 -22.60 -9.02
C VAL A 118 -3.84 -22.37 -7.58
N ILE A 119 -3.86 -21.12 -7.15
CA ILE A 119 -3.46 -20.73 -5.80
C ILE A 119 -4.65 -20.89 -4.85
N ASP A 120 -4.50 -21.79 -3.88
CA ASP A 120 -5.50 -22.06 -2.84
C ASP A 120 -5.32 -21.17 -1.63
N SER A 121 -4.09 -20.80 -1.28
CA SER A 121 -3.84 -19.86 -0.20
C SER A 121 -2.44 -19.26 -0.25
N VAL A 122 -2.22 -18.25 0.59
CA VAL A 122 -0.92 -17.60 0.78
C VAL A 122 -0.50 -17.83 2.21
N ASP A 123 0.65 -18.49 2.41
CA ASP A 123 1.27 -18.75 3.71
C ASP A 123 2.60 -17.99 3.82
N GLY A 124 2.55 -16.84 4.50
CA GLY A 124 3.70 -15.93 4.61
C GLY A 124 4.19 -15.44 3.24
N LEU A 125 5.38 -15.89 2.84
CA LEU A 125 6.04 -15.58 1.56
C LEU A 125 5.95 -16.73 0.55
N SER A 126 5.18 -17.78 0.85
CA SER A 126 4.97 -18.94 0.00
C SER A 126 3.50 -19.06 -0.41
N LEU A 127 3.25 -19.59 -1.61
CA LEU A 127 1.90 -19.89 -2.10
C LEU A 127 1.58 -21.37 -1.92
N ILE A 128 0.38 -21.69 -1.45
CA ILE A 128 -0.13 -23.05 -1.49
C ILE A 128 -0.91 -23.22 -2.78
N VAL A 129 -0.52 -24.20 -3.57
CA VAL A 129 -1.06 -24.40 -4.92
C VAL A 129 -1.47 -25.84 -5.14
N ARG A 130 -2.46 -26.02 -6.00
CA ARG A 130 -2.92 -27.34 -6.44
C ARG A 130 -2.90 -27.45 -7.96
N ASN A 131 -2.70 -28.66 -8.47
CA ASN A 131 -2.70 -28.90 -9.90
C ASN A 131 -4.09 -28.60 -10.48
N ILE A 132 -4.14 -27.90 -11.63
CA ILE A 132 -5.37 -27.82 -12.42
C ILE A 132 -5.39 -29.05 -13.31
N VAL A 133 -5.82 -30.17 -12.73
CA VAL A 133 -6.18 -31.35 -13.52
C VAL A 133 -7.43 -30.96 -14.29
N ASP A 134 -7.32 -30.79 -15.60
CA ASP A 134 -8.48 -30.66 -16.47
C ASP A 134 -9.27 -31.98 -16.38
N PRO A 135 -10.52 -32.00 -15.89
CA PRO A 135 -11.31 -33.24 -15.81
C PRO A 135 -11.78 -33.73 -17.19
N SER A 136 -11.25 -33.20 -18.29
CA SER A 136 -11.79 -33.42 -19.63
C SER A 136 -11.00 -34.50 -20.39
N TYR A 137 -11.60 -35.71 -20.37
CA TYR A 137 -11.46 -36.86 -21.27
C TYR A 137 -10.19 -37.73 -21.20
#